data_AF-A0A015KJ03-F1
#
_entry.id   AF-A0A015KJ03-F1
#
_cell.length_a   1.000
_cell.length_b   1.000
_cell.length_c   1.000
_cell.angle_alpha   90.00
_cell.angle_beta   90.00
_cell.angle_gamma   90.00
#
_symmetry.space_group_name_H-M   'P 1'
#
loop_
_entity.id
_entity.type
_entity.pdbx_description
1 polymer ?
#
loop_
_entity_poly.entity_id
_entity_poly.type
_entity_poly.pdbx_seq_one_letter_code
_entity_poly.pdbx_strand_id
1 'polypeptide(L)'
;MFTDADPALDAAIPIIFPETYPAYCIFHIAQNLPKNLKAKLGEKWDDFIKQFYQCRNSLCKPLFKQKWNKLLIDYPIAKDYLLRILDQNSRS
;
A
#
# COMPACT_ATOMS: atom_id res chain seq x y z
N MET A 1 -11.82 8.19 7.22
CA MET A 1 -12.68 7.39 6.33
C MET A 1 -11.85 6.30 5.68
N PHE A 2 -12.35 5.06 5.55
CA PHE A 2 -11.65 4.03 4.77
C PHE A 2 -12.26 3.93 3.38
N THR A 3 -11.45 4.08 2.33
CA THR A 3 -11.91 4.09 0.93
C THR A 3 -11.24 3.00 0.11
N ASP A 4 -11.78 2.70 -1.07
CA ASP A 4 -11.19 1.82 -2.06
C ASP A 4 -10.25 2.55 -3.04
N ALA A 5 -9.86 3.79 -2.72
CA ALA A 5 -9.08 4.69 -3.57
C ALA A 5 -9.82 5.17 -4.83
N ASP A 6 -11.16 5.27 -4.78
CA ASP A 6 -11.92 5.88 -5.86
C ASP A 6 -11.52 7.37 -6.05
N PRO A 7 -11.12 7.80 -7.27
CA PRO A 7 -10.65 9.15 -7.51
C PRO A 7 -11.71 10.24 -7.27
N ALA A 8 -12.99 9.96 -7.52
CA ALA A 8 -14.06 10.94 -7.32
C ALA A 8 -14.31 11.13 -5.82
N LEU A 9 -14.28 10.05 -5.05
CA LEU A 9 -14.40 10.11 -3.60
C LEU A 9 -13.18 10.78 -2.96
N ASP A 10 -11.95 10.45 -3.38
CA ASP A 10 -10.72 11.07 -2.88
C ASP A 10 -10.71 12.58 -3.15
N ALA A 11 -11.27 13.04 -4.28
CA ALA A 11 -11.43 14.47 -4.59
C ALA A 11 -12.53 15.17 -3.77
N ALA A 12 -13.61 14.46 -3.42
CA ALA A 12 -14.76 15.02 -2.73
C ALA A 12 -14.57 15.11 -1.20
N ILE A 13 -13.84 14.17 -0.59
CA ILE A 13 -13.61 14.12 0.86
C ILE A 13 -13.07 15.43 1.45
N PRO A 14 -11.99 16.05 0.92
CA PRO A 14 -11.48 17.29 1.52
C PRO A 14 -12.45 18.47 1.39
N ILE A 15 -13.41 18.41 0.44
CA ILE A 15 -14.41 19.47 0.21
C ILE A 15 -15.60 19.30 1.16
N ILE A 16 -16.12 18.07 1.28
CA ILE A 16 -17.34 17.78 2.04
C ILE A 16 -17.03 17.46 3.51
N PHE A 17 -15.87 16.87 3.79
CA PHE A 17 -15.42 16.44 5.11
C PHE A 17 -13.98 16.90 5.40
N PRO A 18 -13.74 18.22 5.53
CA PRO A 18 -12.38 18.77 5.63
C PRO A 18 -11.59 18.29 6.86
N GLU A 19 -12.27 17.87 7.93
CA GLU A 19 -11.64 17.32 9.14
C GLU A 19 -11.41 15.80 9.07
N THR A 20 -11.84 15.14 7.98
CA THR A 20 -11.72 13.69 7.83
C THR A 20 -10.48 13.32 7.03
N TYR A 21 -9.63 12.48 7.61
CA TYR A 21 -8.52 11.87 6.89
C TYR A 21 -8.98 10.61 6.13
N PRO A 22 -8.87 10.54 4.79
CA PRO A 22 -9.08 9.31 4.04
C PRO A 22 -7.87 8.38 4.17
N ALA A 23 -8.12 7.09 4.34
CA ALA A 23 -7.11 6.04 4.34
C ALA A 23 -7.57 4.87 3.48
N TYR A 24 -6.63 4.23 2.77
CA TYR A 24 -6.98 3.07 1.94
C TYR A 24 -7.35 1.86 2.79
N CYS A 25 -8.47 1.25 2.43
CA CYS A 25 -9.02 0.12 3.16
C CYS A 25 -8.11 -1.11 3.01
N ILE A 26 -7.76 -1.69 4.14
CA ILE A 26 -6.87 -2.85 4.26
C ILE A 26 -7.37 -4.08 3.50
N PHE A 27 -8.70 -4.22 3.41
CA PHE A 27 -9.37 -5.31 2.69
C PHE A 27 -9.14 -5.18 1.18
N HIS A 28 -9.35 -3.99 0.61
CA HIS A 28 -9.11 -3.72 -0.80
C HIS A 28 -7.63 -3.85 -1.17
N ILE A 29 -6.72 -3.40 -0.30
CA ILE A 29 -5.28 -3.64 -0.47
C ILE A 29 -4.99 -5.15 -0.56
N ALA A 30 -5.53 -5.94 0.37
CA ALA A 30 -5.32 -7.39 0.40
C ALA A 30 -5.89 -8.09 -0.86
N GLN A 31 -6.99 -7.61 -1.42
CA GLN A 31 -7.55 -8.14 -2.67
C GLN A 31 -6.75 -7.72 -3.91
N ASN A 32 -6.21 -6.50 -3.92
CA ASN A 32 -5.53 -5.94 -5.08
C ASN A 32 -4.09 -6.43 -5.24
N LEU A 33 -3.39 -6.75 -4.14
CA LEU A 33 -2.03 -7.30 -4.18
C LEU A 33 -1.92 -8.58 -5.04
N PRO A 34 -2.70 -9.66 -4.81
CA PRO A 34 -2.57 -10.87 -5.60
C PRO A 34 -2.96 -10.64 -7.06
N LYS A 35 -3.98 -9.83 -7.33
CA LYS A 35 -4.42 -9.50 -8.70
C LYS A 35 -3.31 -8.84 -9.54
N ASN A 36 -2.48 -8.00 -8.91
CA ASN A 36 -1.48 -7.20 -9.63
C ASN A 36 -0.07 -7.77 -9.58
N LEU A 37 0.26 -8.54 -8.53
CA LEU A 37 1.64 -8.94 -8.24
C LEU A 37 1.87 -10.45 -8.19
N LYS A 38 0.85 -11.29 -7.93
CA LYS A 38 1.06 -12.74 -7.76
C LYS A 38 1.68 -13.39 -9.00
N ALA A 39 1.11 -13.15 -10.18
CA ALA A 39 1.64 -13.68 -11.43
C ALA A 39 3.04 -13.14 -11.76
N LYS A 40 3.34 -11.87 -11.41
CA LYS A 40 4.63 -11.23 -11.69
C LYS A 40 5.75 -11.71 -10.77
N LEU A 41 5.40 -12.04 -9.52
CA LEU A 41 6.35 -12.49 -8.51
C LEU A 41 6.56 -14.01 -8.55
N GLY A 42 5.62 -14.79 -9.09
CA GLY A 42 5.74 -16.24 -9.22
C GLY A 42 6.05 -16.89 -7.88
N GLU A 43 7.13 -17.66 -7.83
CA GLU A 43 7.61 -18.36 -6.62
C GLU A 43 7.95 -17.41 -5.46
N LYS A 44 8.28 -16.14 -5.75
CA LYS A 44 8.58 -15.13 -4.72
C LYS A 44 7.32 -14.57 -4.05
N TRP A 45 6.12 -14.91 -4.52
CA TRP A 45 4.86 -14.35 -4.02
C TRP A 45 4.63 -14.61 -2.53
N ASP A 46 4.86 -15.84 -2.07
CA ASP A 46 4.54 -16.21 -0.68
C ASP A 46 5.49 -15.55 0.33
N ASP A 47 6.77 -15.42 -0.03
CA ASP A 47 7.72 -14.66 0.77
C ASP A 47 7.38 -13.16 0.76
N PHE A 48 7.06 -12.60 -0.41
CA PHE A 48 6.64 -11.21 -0.56
C PHE A 48 5.45 -10.87 0.33
N ILE A 49 4.37 -11.66 0.27
CA ILE A 49 3.14 -11.33 0.97
C ILE A 49 3.34 -11.44 2.49
N LYS A 50 4.18 -12.39 2.95
CA LYS A 50 4.59 -12.51 4.34
C LYS A 50 5.36 -11.26 4.79
N GLN A 51 6.37 -10.83 4.05
CA GLN A 51 7.15 -9.63 4.36
C GLN A 51 6.27 -8.36 4.32
N PHE A 52 5.32 -8.29 3.38
CA PHE A 52 4.36 -7.19 3.29
C PHE A 52 3.50 -7.08 4.56
N TYR A 53 2.95 -8.19 5.05
CA TYR A 53 2.18 -8.18 6.30
C TYR A 53 3.04 -7.84 7.51
N GLN A 54 4.29 -8.30 7.56
CA GLN A 54 5.24 -7.90 8.61
C GLN A 54 5.59 -6.41 8.57
N CYS A 55 5.67 -5.82 7.37
CA CYS A 55 5.86 -4.39 7.16
C CYS A 55 4.64 -3.60 7.64
N ARG A 56 3.44 -3.96 7.16
CA ARG A 56 2.16 -3.35 7.54
C ARG A 56 1.96 -3.37 9.06
N ASN A 57 2.20 -4.51 9.71
CA ASN A 57 1.99 -4.69 11.15
C ASN A 57 3.15 -4.16 12.01
N SER A 58 3.90 -3.16 11.52
CA SER A 58 4.98 -2.56 12.30
C SER A 58 4.43 -1.74 13.47
N LEU A 59 5.06 -1.87 14.63
CA LEU A 59 4.64 -1.20 15.87
C LEU A 59 4.84 0.32 15.84
N CYS A 60 5.76 0.81 15.01
CA CYS A 60 6.08 2.23 14.94
C CYS A 60 6.53 2.65 13.53
N LYS A 61 6.44 3.96 13.26
CA LYS A 61 6.78 4.58 11.97
C LYS A 61 8.23 4.32 11.52
N PRO A 62 9.27 4.39 12.39
CA PRO A 62 10.64 4.06 11.98
C PRO A 62 10.79 2.62 11.50
N LEU A 63 10.21 1.66 12.23
CA LEU A 63 10.25 0.25 11.88
C LEU A 63 9.49 -0.03 10.57
N PHE A 64 8.33 0.62 10.39
CA PHE A 64 7.59 0.58 9.14
C PHE A 64 8.48 1.05 7.98
N LYS A 65 9.10 2.23 8.09
CA LYS A 65 9.97 2.78 7.03
C LYS A 65 11.13 1.84 6.68
N GLN A 66 11.76 1.25 7.70
CA GLN A 66 12.85 0.29 7.49
C GLN A 66 12.37 -0.93 6.70
N LYS A 67 11.27 -1.56 7.13
CA LYS A 67 10.71 -2.73 6.45
C LYS A 67 10.16 -2.40 5.07
N TRP A 68 9.57 -1.22 4.89
CA TRP A 68 9.09 -0.72 3.61
C TRP A 68 10.23 -0.58 2.61
N ASN A 69 11.31 0.10 3.00
CA ASN A 69 12.51 0.23 2.16
C ASN A 69 13.11 -1.13 1.80
N LYS A 70 13.17 -2.05 2.77
CA LYS A 70 13.61 -3.43 2.51
C LYS A 70 12.72 -4.12 1.47
N LEU A 71 11.40 -3.98 1.57
CA LEU A 71 10.44 -4.57 0.64
C LEU A 71 10.61 -4.01 -0.79
N LEU A 72 10.91 -2.71 -0.94
CA LEU A 72 11.19 -2.11 -2.24
C LEU A 72 12.52 -2.57 -2.86
N ILE A 73 13.51 -2.92 -2.03
CA ILE A 73 14.82 -3.43 -2.46
C ILE A 73 14.72 -4.91 -2.85
N ASP A 74 14.09 -5.72 -2.00
CA ASP A 74 14.02 -7.18 -2.17
C ASP A 74 13.08 -7.58 -3.34
N TYR A 75 12.08 -6.74 -3.66
CA TYR A 75 11.09 -6.99 -4.71
C TYR A 75 10.98 -5.82 -5.70
N PRO A 76 12.01 -5.58 -6.54
CA PRO A 76 12.00 -4.48 -7.50
C PRO A 76 10.83 -4.54 -8.49
N ILE A 77 10.36 -5.75 -8.83
CA ILE A 77 9.19 -5.98 -9.70
C ILE A 77 7.90 -5.42 -9.09
N ALA A 78 7.79 -5.40 -7.76
CA ALA A 78 6.61 -4.87 -7.05
C ALA A 78 6.73 -3.38 -6.72
N LYS A 79 7.94 -2.82 -6.76
CA LYS A 79 8.26 -1.45 -6.31
C LYS A 79 7.35 -0.40 -6.95
N ASP A 80 7.21 -0.41 -8.27
CA ASP A 80 6.41 0.59 -8.98
C ASP A 80 4.94 0.54 -8.59
N TYR A 81 4.39 -0.68 -8.43
CA TYR A 81 3.02 -0.86 -7.98
C TYR A 81 2.84 -0.34 -6.55
N LEU A 82 3.75 -0.70 -5.65
CA LEU A 82 3.69 -0.31 -4.24
C LEU A 82 3.80 1.20 -4.05
N LEU A 83 4.75 1.85 -4.72
CA LEU A 83 4.90 3.31 -4.64
C LEU A 83 3.70 4.03 -5.25
N ARG A 84 3.23 3.59 -6.43
CA ARG A 84 2.11 4.25 -7.11
C ARG A 84 0.78 4.06 -6.39
N ILE A 85 0.54 2.91 -5.75
CA ILE A 85 -0.77 2.61 -5.17
C ILE A 85 -0.80 2.87 -3.66
N LEU A 86 0.30 2.69 -2.94
CA LEU A 86 0.30 2.77 -1.47
C LEU A 86 1.08 3.95 -0.90
N ASP A 87 1.88 4.64 -1.73
CA ASP A 87 2.68 5.80 -1.33
C ASP A 87 2.39 7.02 -2.22
N GLN A 88 1.10 7.30 -2.44
CA GLN A 88 0.68 8.45 -3.26
C GLN A 88 0.92 9.81 -2.57
N ASN A 89 1.08 9.80 -1.24
CA ASN A 89 1.28 10.99 -0.41
C ASN A 89 2.75 11.45 -0.30
N SER A 90 3.71 10.79 -0.95
CA SER A 90 5.11 11.24 -1.00
C SER A 90 5.41 12.14 -2.22
N ARG A 91 4.37 12.56 -2.96
CA ARG A 91 4.45 13.50 -4.10
C ARG A 91 4.07 14.96 -3.76
N SER A 92 3.98 15.31 -2.48
CA SER A 92 3.81 16.68 -2.01
C SER A 92 5.15 17.38 -1.77
#